data_AF-A0A1S3QYC7-F1
#
_entry.id   AF-A0A1S3QYC7-F1
#
_cell.length_a   1.000
_cell.length_b   1.000
_cell.length_c   1.000
_cell.angle_alpha   90.00
_cell.angle_beta   90.00
_cell.angle_gamma   90.00
#
_symmetry.space_group_name_H-M   'P 1'
#
loop_
_entity.id
_entity.type
_entity.pdbx_description
1 polymer ?
#
loop_
_entity_poly.entity_id
_entity_poly.type
_entity_poly.pdbx_seq_one_letter_code
_entity_poly.pdbx_strand_id
1 'polypeptide(L)'
;MRHSESSLSINSLFLHFLFYFFKEDLYFNRTMETVYRYFPVILLCLSFHLFSYAWCSPMDVYGKVVELVSPGEEYLDEMSVRSFFKLLEKRVQCPGVSCEKCLSVQSVDQLVGNFTSTGGLLHNEGFFRVAAGCCLYLGSPSEACSAVRAGRWGDETDHFIHEITGYDHGDGHGDMESSGIETLLHNLKKHYKPDQQYDQHCLTGQDILEEMNDGGPHNMDVVFGYIVYHALRGDCMTARALPEEDYFLDFIFNSFGSDNITIHGT
;
A
#
# COMPACT_ATOMS: atom_id res chain seq x y z
N MET A 1 -18.64 -24.00 22.12
CA MET A 1 -19.78 -23.19 21.66
C MET A 1 -19.31 -21.81 21.20
N ARG A 2 -18.91 -21.70 19.94
CA ARG A 2 -19.34 -20.64 19.00
C ARG A 2 -18.83 -21.08 17.62
N HIS A 3 -19.75 -21.13 16.67
CA HIS A 3 -19.58 -21.72 15.36
C HIS A 3 -18.56 -20.94 14.53
N SER A 4 -17.73 -21.69 13.80
CA SER A 4 -17.03 -21.25 12.59
C SER A 4 -18.07 -20.79 11.56
N GLU A 5 -18.21 -19.49 11.37
CA GLU A 5 -18.87 -18.95 10.17
C GLU A 5 -17.84 -18.98 9.04
N SER A 6 -18.00 -19.99 8.18
CA SER A 6 -17.38 -20.07 6.88
C SER A 6 -17.79 -18.86 6.06
N SER A 7 -16.84 -17.96 5.76
CA SER A 7 -17.00 -16.92 4.75
C SER A 7 -17.16 -17.57 3.38
N LEU A 8 -18.39 -17.91 3.00
CA LEU A 8 -18.71 -18.32 1.63
C LEU A 8 -18.51 -17.11 0.72
N SER A 9 -17.43 -17.13 -0.05
CA SER A 9 -17.23 -16.22 -1.18
C SER A 9 -18.46 -16.30 -2.11
N ILE A 10 -18.87 -15.16 -2.66
CA ILE A 10 -19.97 -15.07 -3.65
C ILE A 10 -19.72 -16.04 -4.83
N ASN A 11 -18.44 -16.30 -5.17
CA ASN A 11 -18.05 -17.29 -6.17
C ASN A 11 -18.40 -18.72 -5.75
N SER A 12 -18.31 -19.04 -4.45
CA SER A 12 -18.68 -20.34 -3.90
C SER A 12 -20.20 -20.56 -3.95
N LEU A 13 -21.01 -19.53 -3.70
CA LEU A 13 -22.46 -19.61 -3.79
C LEU A 13 -22.94 -19.75 -5.25
N PHE A 14 -22.30 -19.05 -6.19
CA PHE A 14 -22.60 -19.15 -7.62
C PHE A 14 -22.21 -20.52 -8.20
N LEU A 15 -21.03 -21.05 -7.83
CA LEU A 15 -20.62 -22.40 -8.20
C LEU A 15 -21.56 -23.45 -7.60
N HIS A 16 -21.99 -23.29 -6.34
CA HIS A 16 -22.98 -24.19 -5.73
C HIS A 16 -24.32 -24.15 -6.45
N PHE A 17 -24.76 -22.96 -6.88
CA PHE A 17 -26.01 -22.77 -7.63
C PHE A 17 -25.93 -23.42 -9.01
N LEU A 18 -24.83 -23.21 -9.75
CA LEU A 18 -24.56 -23.88 -11.03
C LEU A 18 -24.46 -25.40 -10.89
N PHE A 19 -23.79 -25.90 -9.83
CA PHE A 19 -23.69 -27.33 -9.59
C PHE A 19 -25.04 -27.97 -9.27
N TYR A 20 -25.90 -27.30 -8.49
CA TYR A 20 -27.27 -27.75 -8.24
C TYR A 20 -28.09 -27.78 -9.53
N PHE A 21 -27.95 -26.75 -10.37
CA PHE A 21 -28.67 -26.62 -11.64
C PHE A 21 -28.28 -27.72 -12.63
N PHE A 22 -26.98 -27.96 -12.84
CA PHE A 22 -26.51 -29.00 -13.75
C PHE A 22 -26.67 -30.43 -13.21
N LYS A 23 -26.75 -30.62 -11.89
CA LYS A 23 -26.97 -31.93 -11.29
C LYS A 23 -28.42 -32.41 -11.39
N GLU A 24 -29.41 -31.50 -11.37
CA GLU A 24 -30.80 -31.86 -11.61
C GLU A 24 -31.12 -32.10 -13.10
N ASP A 25 -30.41 -31.45 -14.03
CA ASP A 25 -30.63 -31.60 -15.47
C ASP A 25 -30.09 -32.92 -16.07
N LEU A 26 -29.15 -33.60 -15.41
CA LEU A 26 -28.64 -34.90 -15.88
C LEU A 26 -29.64 -36.06 -15.74
N TYR A 27 -30.79 -35.85 -15.09
CA TYR A 27 -31.82 -36.87 -14.87
C TYR A 27 -33.16 -36.61 -15.56
N PHE A 28 -33.34 -35.47 -16.25
CA PHE A 28 -34.66 -35.10 -16.77
C PHE A 28 -34.61 -34.65 -18.23
N ASN A 29 -34.89 -35.59 -19.12
CA ASN A 29 -35.14 -35.33 -20.53
C ASN A 29 -36.49 -34.61 -20.70
N ARG A 30 -36.54 -33.28 -20.49
CA ARG A 30 -37.78 -32.50 -20.72
C ARG A 30 -37.56 -31.00 -21.00
N THR A 31 -37.54 -30.70 -22.30
CA THR A 31 -38.18 -29.56 -23.01
C THR A 31 -37.94 -28.11 -22.56
N MET A 32 -37.72 -27.24 -23.55
CA MET A 32 -37.44 -25.80 -23.51
C MET A 32 -38.25 -24.93 -22.51
N GLU A 33 -39.42 -25.36 -22.04
CA GLU A 33 -40.28 -24.59 -21.13
C GLU A 33 -39.62 -24.27 -19.77
N THR A 34 -38.80 -25.18 -19.25
CA THR A 34 -38.09 -24.97 -17.97
C THR A 34 -37.07 -23.83 -18.10
N VAL A 35 -36.36 -23.76 -19.23
CA VAL A 35 -35.37 -22.72 -19.51
C VAL A 35 -36.02 -21.34 -19.59
N TYR A 36 -37.18 -21.22 -20.23
CA TYR A 36 -37.90 -19.94 -20.33
C TYR A 36 -38.43 -19.43 -18.97
N ARG A 37 -38.78 -20.34 -18.04
CA ARG A 37 -39.30 -19.94 -16.72
C ARG A 37 -38.23 -19.34 -15.81
N TYR A 38 -36.98 -19.80 -15.92
CA TYR A 38 -35.85 -19.32 -15.12
C TYR A 38 -34.98 -18.29 -15.84
N PHE A 39 -35.20 -18.09 -17.15
CA PHE A 39 -34.55 -17.06 -17.95
C PHE A 39 -34.49 -15.68 -17.28
N PRO A 40 -35.56 -15.11 -16.69
CA PRO A 40 -35.47 -13.80 -16.02
C PRO A 40 -34.61 -13.82 -14.75
N VAL A 41 -34.58 -14.94 -14.02
CA VAL A 41 -33.73 -15.10 -12.81
C VAL A 41 -32.26 -15.21 -13.21
N ILE A 42 -31.97 -15.97 -14.26
CA ILE A 42 -30.63 -16.09 -14.83
C ILE A 42 -30.14 -14.72 -15.34
N LEU A 43 -31.00 -13.96 -16.01
CA LEU A 43 -30.68 -12.62 -16.52
C LEU A 43 -30.43 -11.63 -15.38
N LEU A 44 -31.18 -11.72 -14.27
CA LEU A 44 -30.93 -10.95 -13.06
C LEU A 44 -29.62 -11.35 -12.37
N CYS A 45 -29.31 -12.64 -12.26
CA CYS A 45 -28.03 -13.09 -11.69
C CYS A 45 -26.86 -12.61 -12.56
N LEU A 46 -26.97 -12.72 -13.88
CA LEU A 46 -25.97 -12.24 -14.83
C LEU A 46 -25.82 -10.71 -14.75
N SER A 47 -26.91 -9.96 -14.61
CA SER A 47 -26.84 -8.50 -14.45
C SER A 47 -26.22 -8.11 -13.11
N PHE A 48 -26.52 -8.80 -12.02
CA PHE A 48 -25.86 -8.61 -10.72
C PHE A 48 -24.38 -8.97 -10.76
N HIS A 49 -23.99 -10.05 -11.46
CA HIS A 49 -22.58 -10.38 -11.67
C HIS A 49 -21.87 -9.31 -12.48
N LEU A 50 -22.43 -8.89 -13.62
CA LEU A 50 -21.88 -7.83 -14.45
C LEU A 50 -21.78 -6.49 -13.69
N PHE A 51 -22.75 -6.19 -12.82
CA PHE A 51 -22.73 -5.01 -11.96
C PHE A 51 -21.63 -5.11 -10.90
N SER A 52 -21.46 -6.26 -10.24
CA SER A 52 -20.37 -6.50 -9.29
C SER A 52 -18.99 -6.45 -9.94
N TYR A 53 -18.84 -6.91 -11.18
CA TYR A 53 -17.59 -6.77 -11.94
C TYR A 53 -17.33 -5.32 -12.38
N ALA A 54 -18.37 -4.56 -12.73
CA ALA A 54 -18.24 -3.15 -13.09
C ALA A 54 -17.89 -2.24 -11.90
N TRP A 55 -18.22 -2.64 -10.68
CA TRP A 55 -17.94 -1.90 -9.44
C TRP A 55 -16.61 -2.28 -8.80
N CYS A 56 -15.90 -3.26 -9.35
CA CYS A 56 -14.63 -3.75 -8.84
C CYS A 56 -13.56 -3.64 -9.92
N SER A 57 -13.41 -2.46 -10.53
CA SER A 57 -12.13 -2.14 -11.15
C SER A 57 -11.09 -1.98 -10.04
N PRO A 58 -9.84 -2.44 -10.22
CA PRO A 58 -8.76 -2.09 -9.31
C PRO A 58 -8.77 -0.58 -9.08
N MET A 59 -8.86 -0.16 -7.82
CA MET A 59 -8.67 1.25 -7.49
C MET A 59 -7.18 1.53 -7.62
N ASP A 60 -6.85 2.58 -8.35
CA ASP A 60 -5.49 3.13 -8.30
C ASP A 60 -5.17 3.58 -6.87
N VAL A 61 -3.89 3.80 -6.59
CA VAL A 61 -3.45 4.14 -5.23
C VAL A 61 -4.06 5.46 -4.72
N TYR A 62 -4.38 6.39 -5.61
CA TYR A 62 -5.08 7.60 -5.25
C TYR A 62 -6.49 7.29 -4.72
N GLY A 63 -7.27 6.48 -5.43
CA GLY A 63 -8.59 6.01 -4.99
C GLY A 63 -8.53 5.24 -3.66
N LYS A 64 -7.51 4.38 -3.48
CA LYS A 64 -7.28 3.68 -2.20
C LYS A 64 -7.05 4.67 -1.04
N VAL A 65 -6.30 5.74 -1.27
CA VAL A 65 -6.06 6.79 -0.26
C VAL A 65 -7.32 7.59 0.02
N VAL A 66 -8.06 8.00 -1.02
CA VAL A 66 -9.33 8.73 -0.87
C VAL A 66 -10.30 7.92 -0.01
N GLU A 67 -10.51 6.65 -0.34
CA GLU A 67 -11.40 5.77 0.42
C GLU A 67 -10.95 5.59 1.87
N LEU A 68 -9.64 5.58 2.14
CA LEU A 68 -9.10 5.44 3.49
C LEU A 68 -9.34 6.67 4.38
N VAL A 69 -9.16 7.89 3.83
CA VAL A 69 -9.20 9.12 4.63
C VAL A 69 -10.49 9.91 4.47
N SER A 70 -11.29 9.59 3.46
CA SER A 70 -12.53 10.27 3.07
C SER A 70 -13.52 9.33 2.36
N PRO A 71 -14.04 8.28 3.05
CA PRO A 71 -14.88 7.27 2.42
C PRO A 71 -16.09 7.87 1.70
N GLY A 72 -16.32 7.44 0.45
CA GLY A 72 -17.43 7.90 -0.38
C GLY A 72 -17.23 9.24 -1.10
N GLU A 73 -16.07 9.89 -0.92
CA GLU A 73 -15.67 11.06 -1.72
C GLU A 73 -14.88 10.65 -2.95
N GLU A 74 -14.81 11.55 -3.94
CA GLU A 74 -14.01 11.34 -5.17
C GLU A 74 -12.61 11.99 -5.07
N TYR A 75 -12.47 13.00 -4.20
CA TYR A 75 -11.25 13.81 -4.09
C TYR A 75 -10.83 14.02 -2.64
N LEU A 76 -9.56 14.36 -2.45
CA LEU A 76 -9.03 14.78 -1.15
C LEU A 76 -9.26 16.29 -0.95
N ASP A 77 -10.25 16.64 -0.13
CA ASP A 77 -10.50 18.03 0.27
C ASP A 77 -9.56 18.49 1.41
N GLU A 78 -9.67 19.74 1.87
CA GLU A 78 -8.84 20.25 2.97
C GLU A 78 -8.98 19.45 4.28
N MET A 79 -10.16 18.90 4.56
CA MET A 79 -10.42 18.12 5.77
C MET A 79 -9.80 16.73 5.66
N SER A 80 -9.90 16.12 4.48
CA SER A 80 -9.27 14.84 4.15
C SER A 80 -7.75 14.95 4.16
N VAL A 81 -7.18 16.00 3.59
CA VAL A 81 -5.73 16.31 3.68
C VAL A 81 -5.29 16.52 5.14
N ARG A 82 -6.09 17.21 5.95
CA ARG A 82 -5.81 17.35 7.39
C ARG A 82 -5.84 16.01 8.11
N SER A 83 -6.79 15.13 7.78
CA SER A 83 -6.88 13.77 8.34
C SER A 83 -5.67 12.92 7.92
N PHE A 84 -5.33 12.97 6.63
CA PHE A 84 -4.15 12.35 6.04
C PHE A 84 -2.86 12.74 6.78
N PHE A 85 -2.61 14.03 7.01
CA PHE A 85 -1.40 14.47 7.74
C PHE A 85 -1.44 14.04 9.21
N LYS A 86 -2.60 14.08 9.87
CA LYS A 86 -2.73 13.57 11.24
C LYS A 86 -2.43 12.08 11.36
N LEU A 87 -2.74 11.28 10.33
CA LEU A 87 -2.38 9.87 10.30
C LEU A 87 -0.87 9.71 10.13
N LEU A 88 -0.25 10.41 9.17
CA LEU A 88 1.21 10.37 8.97
C LEU A 88 2.00 10.83 10.20
N GLU A 89 1.52 11.83 10.94
CA GLU A 89 2.15 12.27 12.19
C GLU A 89 2.29 11.13 13.21
N LYS A 90 1.36 10.17 13.24
CA LYS A 90 1.44 8.99 14.12
C LYS A 90 2.50 7.99 13.69
N ARG A 91 3.02 8.12 12.47
CA ARG A 91 3.95 7.19 11.82
C ARG A 91 5.39 7.61 11.89
N VAL A 92 5.68 8.72 12.56
CA VAL A 92 7.04 9.24 12.68
C VAL A 92 7.46 9.26 14.13
N GLN A 93 8.69 8.85 14.39
CA GLN A 93 9.36 8.97 15.67
C GLN A 93 10.73 9.64 15.48
N CYS A 94 11.09 10.55 16.39
CA CYS A 94 12.40 11.19 16.37
C CYS A 94 13.17 10.99 17.67
N PRO A 95 14.47 10.68 17.58
CA PRO A 95 15.30 10.53 18.78
C PRO A 95 15.56 11.90 19.42
N GLY A 96 15.16 12.05 20.68
CA GLY A 96 15.57 13.16 21.54
C GLY A 96 14.78 14.48 21.42
N VAL A 97 13.90 14.65 20.41
CA VAL A 97 13.00 15.81 20.25
C VAL A 97 11.71 15.39 19.50
N SER A 98 10.63 16.16 19.63
CA SER A 98 9.45 15.99 18.76
C SER A 98 9.73 16.61 17.39
N CYS A 99 9.92 15.81 16.34
CA CYS A 99 9.87 16.28 14.95
C CYS A 99 8.43 16.41 14.43
N GLU A 100 7.47 16.01 15.24
CA GLU A 100 6.06 15.88 14.90
C GLU A 100 5.40 17.27 14.86
N LYS A 101 4.69 17.56 13.77
CA LYS A 101 3.85 18.76 13.49
C LYS A 101 4.54 19.90 12.77
N CYS A 102 4.79 19.70 11.49
CA CYS A 102 5.06 20.79 10.54
C CYS A 102 4.13 20.77 9.33
N LEU A 103 3.52 19.61 9.02
CA LEU A 103 2.63 19.46 7.88
C LEU A 103 1.28 20.09 8.18
N SER A 104 0.74 20.82 7.21
CA SER A 104 -0.56 21.47 7.30
C SER A 104 -1.18 21.58 5.91
N VAL A 105 -2.49 21.83 5.85
CA VAL A 105 -3.21 22.10 4.60
C VAL A 105 -2.51 23.20 3.78
N GLN A 106 -1.97 24.22 4.45
CA GLN A 106 -1.25 25.33 3.81
C GLN A 106 0.13 24.92 3.27
N SER A 107 0.81 23.95 3.87
CA SER A 107 2.12 23.52 3.37
C SER A 107 2.01 22.78 2.03
N VAL A 108 0.82 22.28 1.67
CA VAL A 108 0.55 21.66 0.35
C VAL A 108 0.78 22.66 -0.78
N ASP A 109 0.54 23.96 -0.57
CA ASP A 109 0.80 25.00 -1.57
C ASP A 109 2.28 25.07 -1.98
N GLN A 110 3.21 24.63 -1.11
CA GLN A 110 4.63 24.57 -1.46
C GLN A 110 4.93 23.43 -2.46
N LEU A 111 4.06 22.43 -2.56
CA LEU A 111 4.22 21.29 -3.45
C LEU A 111 3.46 21.49 -4.76
N VAL A 112 2.22 21.98 -4.71
CA VAL A 112 1.34 22.08 -5.90
C VAL A 112 0.94 23.52 -6.26
N GLY A 113 1.47 24.52 -5.56
CA GLY A 113 1.44 25.94 -5.94
C GLY A 113 0.17 26.73 -5.60
N ASN A 114 -1.01 26.09 -5.57
CA ASN A 114 -2.28 26.84 -5.46
C ASN A 114 -3.43 26.09 -4.78
N PHE A 115 -3.17 24.98 -4.10
CA PHE A 115 -4.20 24.11 -3.52
C PHE A 115 -5.23 24.86 -2.68
N THR A 116 -4.81 25.70 -1.72
CA THR A 116 -5.75 26.46 -0.87
C THR A 116 -6.48 27.56 -1.63
N SER A 117 -5.87 28.08 -2.70
CA SER A 117 -6.43 29.17 -3.51
C SER A 117 -7.43 28.68 -4.56
N THR A 118 -7.39 27.40 -4.93
CA THR A 118 -8.28 26.78 -5.93
C THR A 118 -9.44 25.98 -5.32
N GLY A 119 -9.75 26.20 -4.04
CA GLY A 119 -10.86 25.54 -3.36
C GLY A 119 -10.48 24.24 -2.65
N GLY A 120 -9.19 23.93 -2.51
CA GLY A 120 -8.72 22.90 -1.60
C GLY A 120 -9.01 21.46 -2.04
N LEU A 121 -9.01 21.20 -3.35
CA LEU A 121 -9.22 19.85 -3.92
C LEU A 121 -7.94 19.30 -4.54
N LEU A 122 -7.40 18.25 -3.94
CA LEU A 122 -6.17 17.59 -4.38
C LEU A 122 -6.54 16.41 -5.28
N HIS A 123 -6.30 16.59 -6.58
CA HIS A 123 -6.53 15.59 -7.63
C HIS A 123 -5.36 14.61 -7.73
N ASN A 124 -5.54 13.55 -8.51
CA ASN A 124 -4.56 12.47 -8.72
C ASN A 124 -3.15 12.99 -9.11
N GLU A 125 -3.05 13.91 -10.07
CA GLU A 125 -1.76 14.48 -10.51
C GLU A 125 -1.02 15.20 -9.37
N GLY A 126 -1.75 15.97 -8.55
CA GLY A 126 -1.17 16.67 -7.41
C GLY A 126 -0.81 15.72 -6.26
N PHE A 127 -1.57 14.62 -6.12
CA PHE A 127 -1.36 13.63 -5.06
C PHE A 127 0.03 13.00 -5.12
N PHE A 128 0.52 12.60 -6.29
CA PHE A 128 1.83 11.94 -6.38
C PHE A 128 2.98 12.83 -5.91
N ARG A 129 2.93 14.13 -6.22
CA ARG A 129 3.91 15.09 -5.71
C ARG A 129 3.80 15.28 -4.19
N VAL A 130 2.58 15.30 -3.66
CA VAL A 130 2.34 15.29 -2.20
C VAL A 130 2.86 14.00 -1.58
N ALA A 131 2.68 12.86 -2.22
CA ALA A 131 3.13 11.55 -1.75
C ALA A 131 4.66 11.48 -1.67
N ALA A 132 5.38 11.99 -2.67
CA ALA A 132 6.83 12.11 -2.64
C ALA A 132 7.30 13.00 -1.46
N GLY A 133 6.67 14.16 -1.26
CA GLY A 133 6.98 15.04 -0.12
C GLY A 133 6.68 14.38 1.24
N CYS A 134 5.66 13.51 1.30
CA CYS A 134 5.36 12.71 2.48
C CYS A 134 6.38 11.59 2.71
N CYS A 135 6.89 10.96 1.65
CA CYS A 135 7.98 9.98 1.76
C CYS A 135 9.26 10.63 2.32
N LEU A 136 9.59 11.85 1.87
CA LEU A 136 10.65 12.66 2.47
C LEU A 136 10.40 12.91 3.97
N TYR A 137 9.17 13.26 4.34
CA TYR A 137 8.79 13.43 5.76
C TYR A 137 8.90 12.14 6.58
N LEU A 138 8.48 10.99 6.04
CA LEU A 138 8.57 9.70 6.72
C LEU A 138 10.02 9.22 6.90
N GLY A 139 10.89 9.46 5.91
CA GLY A 139 12.29 9.08 5.95
C GLY A 139 13.18 10.04 6.73
N SER A 140 12.90 11.34 6.63
CA SER A 140 13.74 12.44 7.16
C SER A 140 12.85 13.58 7.70
N PRO A 141 12.12 13.34 8.80
CA PRO A 141 11.10 14.27 9.31
C PRO A 141 11.68 15.61 9.76
N SER A 142 12.91 15.63 10.28
CA SER A 142 13.54 16.86 10.74
C SER A 142 13.87 17.78 9.57
N GLU A 143 14.42 17.20 8.49
CA GLU A 143 14.76 17.84 7.24
C GLU A 143 13.49 18.35 6.54
N ALA A 144 12.49 17.48 6.39
CA ALA A 144 11.20 17.84 5.80
C ALA A 144 10.53 18.99 6.57
N CYS A 145 10.50 18.92 7.90
CA CYS A 145 9.91 19.99 8.70
C CYS A 145 10.72 21.29 8.68
N SER A 146 12.05 21.22 8.57
CA SER A 146 12.88 22.39 8.34
C SER A 146 12.55 23.02 6.99
N ALA A 147 12.39 22.21 5.94
CA ALA A 147 12.03 22.66 4.60
C ALA A 147 10.65 23.34 4.56
N VAL A 148 9.64 22.72 5.17
CA VAL A 148 8.28 23.27 5.26
C VAL A 148 8.27 24.63 5.94
N ARG A 149 8.96 24.76 7.08
CA ARG A 149 9.07 26.04 7.81
C ARG A 149 9.82 27.10 7.00
N ALA A 150 10.78 26.68 6.18
CA ALA A 150 11.54 27.56 5.31
C ALA A 150 10.82 27.92 3.99
N GLY A 151 9.66 27.33 3.71
CA GLY A 151 8.97 27.53 2.44
C GLY A 151 9.59 26.80 1.25
N ARG A 152 10.46 25.79 1.50
CA ARG A 152 11.26 25.09 0.49
C ARG A 152 10.89 23.61 0.36
N TRP A 153 9.72 23.19 0.83
CA TRP A 153 9.36 21.77 0.80
C TRP A 153 9.27 21.21 -0.63
N GLY A 154 8.81 22.03 -1.59
CA GLY A 154 8.84 21.69 -3.02
C GLY A 154 10.24 21.40 -3.53
N ASP A 155 11.18 22.32 -3.34
CA ASP A 155 12.57 22.17 -3.80
C ASP A 155 13.26 20.93 -3.20
N GLU A 156 13.08 20.71 -1.90
CA GLU A 156 13.67 19.55 -1.21
C GLU A 156 12.98 18.23 -1.63
N THR A 157 11.69 18.27 -1.99
CA THR A 157 10.99 17.12 -2.57
C THR A 157 11.53 16.80 -3.96
N ASP A 158 11.82 17.80 -4.79
CA ASP A 158 12.44 17.58 -6.11
C ASP A 158 13.84 16.97 -5.98
N HIS A 159 14.65 17.47 -5.06
CA HIS A 159 15.97 16.88 -4.75
C HIS A 159 15.83 15.43 -4.29
N PHE A 160 14.88 15.15 -3.40
CA PHE A 160 14.60 13.80 -2.92
C PHE A 160 14.16 12.86 -4.04
N ILE A 161 13.27 13.29 -4.94
CA ILE A 161 12.86 12.49 -6.10
C ILE A 161 14.09 12.18 -6.96
N HIS A 162 14.93 13.17 -7.26
CA HIS A 162 16.16 12.96 -8.03
C HIS A 162 17.15 12.03 -7.33
N GLU A 163 17.26 12.07 -6.01
CA GLU A 163 18.11 11.16 -5.24
C GLU A 163 17.59 9.71 -5.36
N ILE A 164 16.31 9.47 -5.10
CA ILE A 164 15.73 8.11 -5.13
C ILE A 164 15.70 7.54 -6.55
N THR A 165 15.49 8.38 -7.56
CA THR A 165 15.45 7.97 -8.99
C THR A 165 16.83 7.96 -9.66
N GLY A 166 17.82 8.65 -9.10
CA GLY A 166 19.09 8.97 -9.75
C GLY A 166 20.33 8.21 -9.25
N TYR A 167 20.22 7.31 -8.27
CA TYR A 167 21.33 6.44 -7.83
C TYR A 167 21.79 5.39 -8.87
N ASP A 168 21.28 5.47 -10.10
CA ASP A 168 21.59 4.57 -11.21
C ASP A 168 22.84 5.01 -12.00
N HIS A 169 24.02 4.76 -11.43
CA HIS A 169 25.30 4.79 -12.15
C HIS A 169 26.10 3.52 -11.84
N GLY A 170 25.78 2.40 -12.51
CA GLY A 170 26.69 1.25 -12.55
C GLY A 170 26.06 -0.05 -13.05
N ASP A 171 26.30 -0.33 -14.32
CA ASP A 171 26.26 -1.64 -14.98
C ASP A 171 24.93 -2.39 -15.03
N GLY A 172 24.35 -2.39 -16.23
CA GLY A 172 23.05 -2.96 -16.52
C GLY A 172 22.96 -4.45 -16.25
N HIS A 173 22.01 -4.83 -15.40
CA HIS A 173 21.20 -6.04 -15.47
C HIS A 173 19.96 -5.82 -14.58
N GLY A 174 18.76 -5.78 -15.16
CA GLY A 174 17.49 -6.24 -14.55
C GLY A 174 16.85 -5.50 -13.36
N ASP A 175 17.60 -4.95 -12.40
CA ASP A 175 17.08 -4.61 -11.06
C ASP A 175 16.96 -3.08 -10.80
N MET A 176 16.57 -2.35 -11.85
CA MET A 176 16.59 -0.88 -11.92
C MET A 176 15.68 -0.20 -10.89
N GLU A 177 14.52 -0.77 -10.60
CA GLU A 177 13.50 -0.19 -9.72
C GLU A 177 13.58 -0.69 -8.27
N SER A 178 14.06 -1.92 -8.06
CA SER A 178 14.27 -2.49 -6.72
C SER A 178 15.25 -1.64 -5.90
N SER A 179 16.28 -1.06 -6.55
CA SER A 179 17.30 -0.26 -5.86
C SER A 179 16.77 1.04 -5.26
N GLY A 180 15.88 1.75 -5.97
CA GLY A 180 15.27 3.01 -5.52
C GLY A 180 14.30 2.78 -4.36
N ILE A 181 13.41 1.78 -4.49
CA ILE A 181 12.46 1.43 -3.43
C ILE A 181 13.17 0.88 -2.19
N GLU A 182 14.23 0.09 -2.34
CA GLU A 182 15.04 -0.38 -1.20
C GLU A 182 15.71 0.78 -0.46
N THR A 183 16.27 1.74 -1.20
CA THR A 183 16.87 2.96 -0.62
C THR A 183 15.82 3.77 0.13
N LEU A 184 14.63 3.95 -0.46
CA LEU A 184 13.51 4.61 0.19
C LEU A 184 13.12 3.91 1.50
N LEU A 185 12.87 2.60 1.45
CA LEU A 185 12.50 1.79 2.61
C LEU A 185 13.59 1.78 3.68
N HIS A 186 14.86 1.85 3.28
CA HIS A 186 15.99 1.96 4.19
C HIS A 186 15.95 3.28 4.95
N ASN A 187 15.70 4.39 4.26
CA ASN A 187 15.58 5.72 4.86
C ASN A 187 14.39 5.79 5.83
N LEU A 188 13.25 5.18 5.46
CA LEU A 188 12.07 5.09 6.33
C LEU A 188 12.38 4.38 7.66
N LYS A 189 13.16 3.29 7.66
CA LYS A 189 13.42 2.45 8.85
C LYS A 189 13.86 3.24 10.09
N LYS A 190 14.55 4.36 9.91
CA LYS A 190 15.09 5.17 11.02
C LYS A 190 14.01 5.91 11.80
N HIS A 191 12.99 6.41 11.12
CA HIS A 191 11.99 7.30 11.72
C HIS A 191 10.56 6.79 11.58
N TYR A 192 10.30 5.82 10.71
CA TYR A 192 8.99 5.23 10.52
C TYR A 192 8.59 4.36 11.72
N LYS A 193 7.35 4.54 12.17
CA LYS A 193 6.73 3.80 13.26
C LYS A 193 5.40 3.19 12.78
N PRO A 194 5.36 1.88 12.51
CA PRO A 194 4.10 1.21 12.16
C PRO A 194 3.16 1.13 13.36
N ASP A 195 1.88 0.80 13.11
CA ASP A 195 0.98 0.39 14.19
C ASP A 195 1.45 -0.95 14.76
N GLN A 196 1.53 -1.04 16.09
CA GLN A 196 2.02 -2.25 16.76
C GLN A 196 0.97 -3.36 16.65
N GLN A 197 1.14 -4.22 15.64
CA GLN A 197 0.44 -5.50 15.55
C GLN A 197 1.48 -6.62 15.56
N TYR A 198 1.46 -7.43 16.62
CA TYR A 198 2.59 -8.29 17.02
C TYR A 198 2.89 -9.46 16.07
N ASP A 199 2.08 -9.68 15.03
CA ASP A 199 2.16 -10.83 14.11
C ASP A 199 2.00 -10.45 12.62
N GLN A 200 2.18 -9.17 12.26
CA GLN A 200 2.02 -8.74 10.87
C GLN A 200 3.34 -8.89 10.08
N HIS A 201 3.29 -9.56 8.92
CA HIS A 201 4.38 -9.58 7.95
C HIS A 201 4.65 -8.16 7.44
N CYS A 202 5.92 -7.76 7.42
CA CYS A 202 6.30 -6.43 6.93
C CYS A 202 6.54 -6.44 5.43
N LEU A 203 5.91 -5.47 4.77
CA LEU A 203 5.96 -5.31 3.33
C LEU A 203 7.38 -4.96 2.87
N THR A 204 7.89 -5.73 1.95
CA THR A 204 9.13 -5.47 1.23
C THR A 204 8.86 -4.60 -0.01
N GLY A 205 9.93 -4.12 -0.66
CA GLY A 205 9.78 -3.42 -1.95
C GLY A 205 9.10 -4.30 -3.00
N GLN A 206 9.40 -5.60 -3.01
CA GLN A 206 8.78 -6.56 -3.91
C GLN A 206 7.28 -6.73 -3.63
N ASP A 207 6.87 -6.82 -2.36
CA ASP A 207 5.44 -6.93 -2.00
C ASP A 207 4.65 -5.71 -2.51
N ILE A 208 5.24 -4.51 -2.42
CA ILE A 208 4.66 -3.27 -2.93
C ILE A 208 4.61 -3.25 -4.47
N LEU A 209 5.68 -3.71 -5.14
CA LEU A 209 5.75 -3.84 -6.60
C LEU A 209 4.71 -4.81 -7.16
N GLU A 210 4.45 -5.90 -6.45
CA GLU A 210 3.41 -6.86 -6.79
C GLU A 210 2.00 -6.30 -6.59
N GLU A 211 1.76 -5.51 -5.53
CA GLU A 211 0.46 -4.84 -5.32
C GLU A 211 0.18 -3.72 -6.34
N MET A 212 1.23 -3.13 -6.92
CA MET A 212 1.12 -2.13 -7.99
C MET A 212 0.74 -2.73 -9.35
N ASN A 213 0.78 -4.07 -9.51
CA ASN A 213 0.79 -4.71 -10.82
C ASN A 213 -0.60 -4.75 -11.49
N ASP A 214 -1.05 -3.58 -11.94
CA ASP A 214 -2.26 -3.30 -12.74
C ASP A 214 -1.96 -3.25 -14.26
N GLY A 215 -0.78 -3.73 -14.69
CA GLY A 215 -0.38 -3.78 -16.10
C GLY A 215 0.13 -2.46 -16.70
N GLY A 216 0.45 -1.46 -15.86
CA GLY A 216 1.11 -0.21 -16.25
C GLY A 216 2.63 -0.22 -16.01
N PRO A 217 3.38 0.74 -16.58
CA PRO A 217 4.80 0.89 -16.29
C PRO A 217 4.98 1.24 -14.81
N HIS A 218 5.86 0.52 -14.14
CA HIS A 218 6.23 0.80 -12.78
C HIS A 218 6.98 2.16 -12.74
N ASN A 219 6.41 3.12 -12.02
CA ASN A 219 6.90 4.49 -11.89
C ASN A 219 7.05 4.79 -10.40
N MET A 220 8.19 5.39 -10.01
CA MET A 220 8.47 5.83 -8.65
C MET A 220 7.39 6.75 -8.07
N ASP A 221 6.67 7.52 -8.89
CA ASP A 221 5.51 8.30 -8.43
C ASP A 221 4.43 7.42 -7.80
N VAL A 222 4.12 6.29 -8.44
CA VAL A 222 3.15 5.30 -7.96
C VAL A 222 3.69 4.60 -6.71
N VAL A 223 4.99 4.28 -6.69
CA VAL A 223 5.69 3.74 -5.50
C VAL A 223 5.51 4.67 -4.29
N PHE A 224 5.75 5.98 -4.45
CA PHE A 224 5.54 6.95 -3.37
C PHE A 224 4.08 6.95 -2.90
N GLY A 225 3.13 6.85 -3.82
CA GLY A 225 1.71 6.71 -3.50
C GLY A 225 1.43 5.49 -2.61
N TYR A 226 1.98 4.32 -2.95
CA TYR A 226 1.77 3.08 -2.21
C TYR A 226 2.44 3.09 -0.84
N ILE A 227 3.67 3.62 -0.76
CA ILE A 227 4.37 3.81 0.53
C ILE A 227 3.53 4.68 1.47
N VAL A 228 2.96 5.77 0.97
CA VAL A 228 2.08 6.63 1.75
C VAL A 228 0.79 5.91 2.13
N TYR A 229 0.15 5.19 1.22
CA TYR A 229 -1.05 4.41 1.50
C TYR A 229 -0.84 3.41 2.65
N HIS A 230 0.25 2.64 2.62
CA HIS A 230 0.61 1.71 3.70
C HIS A 230 0.98 2.43 5.00
N ALA A 231 1.68 3.57 4.91
CA ALA A 231 1.96 4.40 6.08
C ALA A 231 0.67 4.89 6.75
N LEU A 232 -0.31 5.37 5.99
CA LEU A 232 -1.61 5.82 6.54
C LEU A 232 -2.33 4.68 7.27
N ARG A 233 -2.33 3.48 6.69
CA ARG A 233 -2.88 2.26 7.29
C ARG A 233 -2.11 1.82 8.54
N GLY A 234 -0.85 2.20 8.66
CA GLY A 234 0.04 1.78 9.74
C GLY A 234 0.72 0.44 9.49
N ASP A 235 0.70 -0.06 8.25
CA ASP A 235 1.36 -1.32 7.87
C ASP A 235 2.88 -1.21 8.09
N CYS A 236 3.52 -2.29 8.52
CA CYS A 236 4.97 -2.30 8.62
C CYS A 236 5.63 -2.51 7.25
N MET A 237 6.73 -1.80 7.01
CA MET A 237 7.48 -1.83 5.75
C MET A 237 8.97 -1.98 6.05
N THR A 238 9.70 -2.72 5.22
CA THR A 238 11.12 -3.03 5.43
C THR A 238 11.87 -3.14 4.11
N ALA A 239 13.09 -2.59 4.07
CA ALA A 239 13.97 -2.73 2.90
C ALA A 239 14.49 -4.16 2.71
N ARG A 240 14.46 -4.99 3.75
CA ARG A 240 14.91 -6.39 3.70
C ARG A 240 13.91 -7.28 4.42
N ALA A 241 13.52 -8.37 3.79
CA ALA A 241 12.94 -9.49 4.51
C ALA A 241 13.97 -9.95 5.56
N LEU A 242 13.53 -10.12 6.81
CA LEU A 242 14.35 -10.84 7.77
C LEU A 242 14.45 -12.29 7.27
N PRO A 243 15.65 -12.91 7.30
CA PRO A 243 15.77 -14.33 7.03
C PRO A 243 14.84 -15.13 7.96
N GLU A 244 14.38 -16.29 7.51
CA GLU A 244 13.60 -17.20 8.35
C GLU A 244 14.38 -17.61 9.61
N GLU A 245 13.70 -18.00 10.69
CA GLU A 245 14.34 -18.37 11.96
C GLU A 245 15.45 -19.42 11.78
N ASP A 246 15.23 -20.36 10.85
CA ASP A 246 16.17 -21.42 10.51
C ASP A 246 17.49 -20.90 9.91
N TYR A 247 17.46 -19.76 9.20
CA TYR A 247 18.69 -19.13 8.70
C TYR A 247 19.64 -18.75 9.84
N PHE A 248 19.12 -18.26 10.96
CA PHE A 248 19.96 -17.88 12.10
C PHE A 248 20.56 -19.11 12.79
N LEU A 249 19.79 -20.20 12.90
CA LEU A 249 20.29 -21.47 13.41
C LEU A 249 21.37 -22.04 12.50
N ASP A 250 21.12 -22.07 11.19
CA ASP A 250 22.09 -22.51 10.19
C ASP A 250 23.34 -21.64 10.18
N PHE A 251 23.20 -20.32 10.30
CA PHE A 251 24.34 -19.41 10.39
C PHE A 251 25.20 -19.71 11.62
N ILE A 252 24.59 -19.97 12.78
CA ILE A 252 25.31 -20.35 14.01
C ILE A 252 26.03 -21.69 13.80
N PHE A 253 25.35 -22.73 13.33
CA PHE A 253 25.97 -24.05 13.14
C PHE A 253 27.05 -24.05 12.06
N ASN A 254 26.89 -23.27 10.99
CA ASN A 254 27.89 -23.14 9.94
C ASN A 254 29.09 -22.27 10.37
N SER A 255 28.87 -21.25 11.20
CA SER A 255 29.96 -20.35 11.64
C SER A 255 30.79 -20.91 12.79
N PHE A 256 30.17 -21.71 13.68
CA PHE A 256 30.84 -22.27 14.86
C PHE A 256 31.15 -23.78 14.73
N GLY A 257 30.73 -24.41 13.63
CA GLY A 257 30.91 -25.84 13.37
C GLY A 257 29.79 -26.70 13.96
N SER A 258 29.47 -27.80 13.29
CA SER A 258 28.45 -28.79 13.69
C SER A 258 28.80 -29.60 14.95
N ASP A 259 30.02 -29.42 15.48
CA ASP A 259 30.49 -30.16 16.63
C ASP A 259 30.03 -29.44 17.89
N ASN A 260 29.02 -30.01 18.55
CA ASN A 260 28.49 -29.67 19.89
C ASN A 260 29.18 -28.46 20.53
N ILE A 261 28.50 -27.30 20.53
CA ILE A 261 28.90 -26.10 21.29
C ILE A 261 29.18 -26.54 22.72
N THR A 262 30.46 -26.76 23.03
CA THR A 262 30.90 -27.31 24.30
C THR A 262 31.22 -26.13 25.19
N ILE A 263 30.46 -25.99 26.28
CA ILE A 263 30.67 -24.94 27.26
C ILE A 263 32.02 -25.21 27.92
N HIS A 264 33.04 -24.42 27.56
CA HIS A 264 34.26 -24.34 28.34
C HIS A 264 33.93 -23.58 29.64
N GLY A 265 33.55 -24.34 30.67
CA GLY A 265 33.40 -23.82 32.03
C GLY A 265 34.77 -23.49 32.61
N THR A 266 34.99 -22.20 32.89
CA THR A 266 36.03 -21.72 33.81
C THR A 266 35.41 -21.38 35.15
#